data_AF-A0A5C3N8Q5-F1
#
_entry.id   AF-A0A5C3N8Q5-F1
#
_cell.length_a   1.000
_cell.length_b   1.000
_cell.length_c   1.000
_cell.angle_alpha   90.00
_cell.angle_beta   90.00
_cell.angle_gamma   90.00
#
_symmetry.space_group_name_H-M   'P 1'
#
loop_
_entity.id
_entity.type
_entity.pdbx_description
1 polymer ?
#
loop_
_entity_poly.entity_id
_entity_poly.type
_entity_poly.pdbx_seq_one_letter_code
_entity_poly.pdbx_strand_id
1 'polypeptide(L)'
;MENTDGIICSSADLEQSRMSTGDIQLHCLTRGQTIGLTSAILATFISLAAMLVLFVLILRNTMRGGRCHDTYKHLLQLPIDVYVLSLLAFGLVQITAGAIDIKWIYEGKVYVGPYCTAQGSMHEIGEAGIAITTLVIDVHTFCAIWWQKIYPSSVRAATIIMSCTWAFACLFPIINVIVSARSDQYWDSPTPSWCWVSGRYMIQRMMEAISHWTDDIGGSSACTLF
;
A
#
# COMPACT_ATOMS: atom_id res chain seq x y z
N MET A 1 9.77 -37.87 19.83
CA MET A 1 10.52 -36.62 19.58
C MET A 1 10.06 -36.14 18.23
N GLU A 2 9.00 -35.33 18.22
CA GLU A 2 8.33 -34.90 17.00
C GLU A 2 9.20 -33.84 16.31
N ASN A 3 9.46 -34.05 15.02
CA ASN A 3 10.29 -33.21 14.18
C ASN A 3 9.65 -31.81 14.09
N THR A 4 10.04 -30.88 14.96
CA THR A 4 9.70 -29.46 14.84
C THR A 4 10.53 -28.88 13.72
N ASP A 5 9.91 -28.79 12.53
CA ASP A 5 10.46 -28.18 11.33
C ASP A 5 10.76 -26.68 11.53
N GLY A 6 11.80 -26.34 12.30
CA GLY A 6 12.34 -24.99 12.42
C GLY A 6 11.34 -23.88 12.75
N ILE A 7 10.24 -24.19 13.44
CA ILE A 7 9.23 -23.20 13.86
C ILE A 7 9.72 -22.48 15.11
N ILE A 8 9.61 -21.14 15.14
CA ILE A 8 10.19 -20.29 16.20
C ILE A 8 9.20 -20.07 17.38
N CYS A 9 7.92 -20.40 17.21
CA CYS A 9 6.87 -20.21 18.22
C CYS A 9 6.94 -21.15 19.44
N SER A 10 6.32 -20.72 20.55
CA SER A 10 6.00 -21.57 21.70
C SER A 10 4.98 -22.66 21.33
N SER A 11 5.03 -23.80 22.02
CA SER A 11 4.12 -24.94 21.76
C SER A 11 2.64 -24.58 21.97
N ALA A 12 2.33 -23.68 22.91
CA ALA A 12 0.97 -23.19 23.15
C ALA A 12 0.45 -22.31 21.98
N ASP A 13 1.31 -21.47 21.41
CA ASP A 13 0.99 -20.63 20.24
C ASP A 13 0.78 -21.51 18.99
N LEU A 14 1.54 -22.59 18.87
CA LEU A 14 1.40 -23.56 17.78
C LEU A 14 0.05 -24.28 17.84
N GLU A 15 -0.38 -24.72 19.03
CA GLU A 15 -1.70 -25.33 19.22
C GLU A 15 -2.83 -24.36 18.87
N GLN A 16 -2.70 -23.08 19.24
CA GLN A 16 -3.68 -22.04 18.88
C GLN A 16 -3.74 -21.79 17.37
N SER A 17 -2.58 -21.80 16.68
CA SER A 17 -2.53 -21.67 15.22
C SER A 17 -3.18 -22.87 14.50
N ARG A 18 -3.08 -24.09 15.07
CA ARG A 18 -3.66 -25.33 14.53
C ARG A 18 -5.16 -25.46 14.82
N MET A 19 -5.63 -24.95 15.97
CA MET A 19 -7.05 -24.99 16.36
C MET A 19 -7.89 -23.90 15.68
N SER A 20 -7.26 -22.91 15.04
CA SER A 20 -7.95 -21.88 14.27
C SER A 20 -8.46 -22.47 12.95
N THR A 21 -9.59 -23.19 12.99
CA THR A 21 -10.28 -23.77 11.81
C THR A 21 -11.05 -22.69 11.00
N GLY A 22 -10.73 -21.41 11.20
CA GLY A 22 -11.39 -20.21 10.65
C GLY A 22 -10.38 -19.14 10.20
N ASP A 23 -10.75 -17.85 10.21
CA ASP A 23 -9.82 -16.76 9.88
C ASP A 23 -8.57 -16.83 10.76
N ILE A 24 -7.41 -17.03 10.13
CA ILE A 24 -6.12 -17.23 10.80
C ILE A 24 -5.82 -15.97 11.63
N GLN A 25 -5.87 -16.07 12.96
CA GLN A 25 -5.56 -14.92 13.84
C GLN A 25 -4.08 -14.84 14.20
N LEU A 26 -3.35 -15.95 14.02
CA LEU A 26 -1.96 -16.12 14.45
C LEU A 26 -1.24 -17.04 13.45
N HIS A 27 -0.10 -16.60 12.93
CA HIS A 27 0.77 -17.36 12.05
C HIS A 27 2.18 -17.44 12.62
N CYS A 28 2.70 -18.65 12.74
CA CYS A 28 4.04 -18.91 13.24
C CYS A 28 5.06 -18.94 12.11
N LEU A 29 6.17 -18.20 12.26
CA LEU A 29 7.20 -18.16 11.24
C LEU A 29 8.07 -19.42 11.28
N THR A 30 8.30 -19.99 10.11
CA THR A 30 9.34 -21.00 9.88
C THR A 30 10.71 -20.33 9.73
N ARG A 31 11.78 -21.07 10.03
CA ARG A 31 13.16 -20.60 9.86
C ARG A 31 13.46 -20.06 8.46
N GLY A 32 12.89 -20.67 7.41
CA GLY A 32 13.06 -20.20 6.04
C GLY A 32 12.44 -18.81 5.82
N GLN A 33 11.22 -18.60 6.33
CA GLN A 33 10.54 -17.31 6.25
C GLN A 33 11.27 -16.23 7.05
N THR A 34 11.78 -16.56 8.24
CA THR A 34 12.55 -15.60 9.05
C THR A 34 13.83 -15.16 8.35
N ILE A 35 14.55 -16.07 7.69
CA ILE A 35 15.75 -15.72 6.91
C ILE A 35 15.37 -14.79 5.74
N GLY A 36 14.31 -15.13 5.00
CA GLY A 36 13.80 -14.30 3.92
C GLY A 36 13.41 -12.89 4.41
N LEU A 37 12.64 -12.83 5.50
CA LEU A 37 12.19 -11.57 6.10
C LEU A 37 13.37 -10.73 6.60
N THR A 38 14.39 -11.36 7.20
CA THR A 38 15.60 -10.66 7.64
C THR A 38 16.31 -9.98 6.46
N SER A 39 16.42 -10.70 5.33
CA SER A 39 17.04 -10.14 4.12
C SER A 39 16.23 -8.97 3.54
N ALA A 40 14.90 -9.07 3.56
CA ALA A 40 14.00 -8.01 3.11
C ALA A 40 14.15 -6.77 3.99
N ILE A 41 14.19 -6.92 5.32
CA ILE A 41 14.34 -5.80 6.26
C ILE A 41 15.66 -5.07 6.06
N LEU A 42 16.78 -5.78 5.84
CA LEU A 42 18.07 -5.15 5.56
C LEU A 42 17.98 -4.28 4.30
N ALA A 43 17.35 -4.78 3.23
CA ALA A 43 17.12 -4.02 2.01
C ALA A 43 16.19 -2.81 2.24
N THR A 44 15.15 -2.99 3.07
CA THR A 44 14.22 -1.93 3.46
C THR A 44 14.94 -0.79 4.18
N PHE A 45 15.83 -1.06 5.14
CA PHE A 45 16.58 -0.01 5.85
C PHE A 45 17.53 0.76 4.94
N ILE A 46 18.24 0.07 4.05
CA ILE A 46 19.12 0.72 3.06
C ILE A 46 18.31 1.63 2.15
N SER A 47 17.19 1.11 1.63
CA SER A 47 16.29 1.87 0.75
C SER A 47 15.64 3.04 1.47
N LEU A 48 15.23 2.86 2.73
CA LEU A 48 14.64 3.90 3.57
C LEU A 48 15.63 5.04 3.78
N ALA A 49 16.87 4.73 4.13
CA ALA A 49 17.91 5.74 4.30
C ALA A 49 18.15 6.53 3.00
N ALA A 50 18.26 5.84 1.87
CA ALA A 50 18.44 6.47 0.57
C ALA A 50 17.24 7.37 0.18
N MET A 51 16.01 6.87 0.32
CA MET A 51 14.80 7.63 0.00
C MET A 51 14.61 8.83 0.95
N LEU A 52 14.90 8.68 2.24
CA LEU A 52 14.83 9.79 3.20
C LEU A 52 15.84 10.89 2.86
N VAL A 53 17.08 10.53 2.53
CA VAL A 53 18.10 11.51 2.11
C VAL A 53 17.64 12.23 0.84
N LEU A 54 17.18 11.50 -0.17
CA LEU A 54 16.68 12.10 -1.41
C LEU A 54 15.48 13.02 -1.15
N PHE A 55 14.51 12.57 -0.37
CA PHE A 55 13.32 13.35 -0.03
C PHE A 55 13.68 14.64 0.72
N VAL A 56 14.59 14.57 1.71
CA VAL A 56 15.07 15.73 2.45
C VAL A 56 15.85 16.69 1.57
N LEU A 57 16.69 16.19 0.66
CA LEU A 57 17.45 17.03 -0.28
C LEU A 57 16.51 17.77 -1.23
N ILE A 58 15.53 17.09 -1.82
CA ILE A 58 14.53 17.68 -2.71
C ILE A 58 13.70 18.72 -1.94
N LEU A 59 13.18 18.36 -0.76
CA LEU A 59 12.39 19.26 0.07
C LEU A 59 13.19 20.50 0.49
N ARG A 60 14.46 20.32 0.88
CA ARG A 60 15.36 21.43 1.23
C ARG A 60 15.65 22.34 0.04
N ASN A 61 15.89 21.78 -1.14
CA ASN A 61 16.14 22.54 -2.36
C ASN A 61 14.92 23.39 -2.73
N THR A 62 13.75 22.76 -2.71
CA THR A 62 12.42 23.38 -2.89
C THR A 62 12.18 24.52 -1.89
N MET A 63 12.38 24.29 -0.59
CA MET A 63 12.14 25.31 0.44
C MET A 63 13.15 26.47 0.39
N ARG A 64 14.41 26.20 0.03
CA ARG A 64 15.45 27.24 -0.06
C ARG A 64 15.29 28.10 -1.31
N GLY A 65 14.87 27.53 -2.44
CA GLY A 65 14.55 28.28 -3.66
C GLY A 65 13.41 29.29 -3.50
N GLY A 66 12.53 29.10 -2.50
CA GLY A 66 11.48 30.06 -2.17
C GLY A 66 11.90 31.27 -1.33
N ARG A 67 13.10 31.26 -0.71
CA ARG A 67 13.55 32.29 0.25
C ARG A 67 14.69 33.20 -0.24
N CYS A 68 15.42 32.82 -1.29
CA CYS A 68 16.49 33.66 -1.83
C CYS A 68 16.55 33.51 -3.36
N HIS A 69 16.39 34.66 -4.04
CA HIS A 69 16.72 34.92 -5.45
C HIS A 69 15.71 34.44 -6.52
N ASP A 70 15.20 35.42 -7.29
CA ASP A 70 14.22 35.28 -8.38
C ASP A 70 14.67 34.38 -9.55
N THR A 71 15.95 34.01 -9.61
CA THR A 71 16.53 33.23 -10.73
C THR A 71 16.34 31.71 -10.57
N TYR A 72 16.04 31.19 -9.38
CA TYR A 72 15.91 29.75 -9.09
C TYR A 72 14.47 29.24 -8.93
N LYS A 73 13.46 30.02 -9.36
CA LYS A 73 12.04 29.61 -9.39
C LYS A 73 11.73 28.41 -10.32
N HIS A 74 12.71 27.85 -11.00
CA HIS A 74 12.54 26.86 -12.05
C HIS A 74 12.32 25.41 -11.58
N LEU A 75 12.61 25.07 -10.32
CA LEU A 75 12.60 23.68 -9.79
C LEU A 75 11.25 23.20 -9.21
N LEU A 76 10.23 24.05 -9.22
CA LEU A 76 8.85 23.74 -8.79
C LEU A 76 7.80 24.29 -9.78
N GLN A 77 8.25 24.84 -10.90
CA GLN A 77 7.33 25.33 -11.93
C GLN A 77 6.77 24.18 -12.77
N LEU A 78 7.38 23.00 -12.72
CA LEU A 78 6.93 21.86 -13.50
C LEU A 78 5.95 21.02 -12.69
N PRO A 79 4.80 20.64 -13.28
CA PRO A 79 3.86 19.70 -12.66
C PRO A 79 4.52 18.36 -12.30
N ILE A 80 5.61 18.02 -13.00
CA ILE A 80 6.39 16.80 -12.77
C ILE A 80 7.02 16.73 -11.38
N ASP A 81 7.42 17.88 -10.81
CA ASP A 81 8.06 17.93 -9.49
C ASP A 81 7.07 17.49 -8.40
N VAL A 82 5.79 17.87 -8.54
CA VAL A 82 4.70 17.48 -7.64
C VAL A 82 4.42 15.97 -7.71
N TYR A 83 4.47 15.40 -8.91
CA TYR A 83 4.30 13.96 -9.11
C TYR A 83 5.44 13.17 -8.48
N VAL A 84 6.69 13.59 -8.70
CA VAL A 84 7.88 12.94 -8.12
C VAL A 84 7.89 13.04 -6.59
N LEU A 85 7.56 14.20 -6.02
CA LEU A 85 7.44 14.38 -4.57
C LEU A 85 6.39 13.45 -3.96
N SER A 86 5.23 13.33 -4.60
CA SER A 86 4.16 12.45 -4.14
C SER A 86 4.54 10.97 -4.27
N LEU A 87 5.19 10.59 -5.38
CA LEU A 87 5.69 9.22 -5.59
C LEU A 87 6.70 8.81 -4.51
N LEU A 88 7.64 9.71 -4.17
CA LEU A 88 8.61 9.49 -3.09
C LEU A 88 7.92 9.40 -1.73
N ALA A 89 6.91 10.22 -1.47
CA ALA A 89 6.15 10.19 -0.23
C ALA A 89 5.35 8.88 -0.07
N PHE A 90 4.68 8.39 -1.11
CA PHE A 90 4.05 7.06 -1.08
C PHE A 90 5.08 5.94 -0.90
N GLY A 91 6.24 6.04 -1.54
CA GLY A 91 7.36 5.13 -1.34
C GLY A 91 7.88 5.10 0.09
N LEU A 92 7.97 6.26 0.75
CA LEU A 92 8.33 6.33 2.17
C LEU A 92 7.29 5.62 3.04
N VAL A 93 5.99 5.85 2.79
CA VAL A 93 4.90 5.14 3.50
C VAL A 93 5.03 3.63 3.32
N GLN A 94 5.22 3.15 2.08
CA GLN A 94 5.39 1.73 1.75
C GLN A 94 6.58 1.09 2.48
N ILE A 95 7.75 1.74 2.44
CA ILE A 95 8.97 1.22 3.05
C ILE A 95 8.87 1.25 4.59
N THR A 96 8.22 2.27 5.16
CA THR A 96 7.97 2.28 6.61
C THR A 96 7.06 1.13 7.05
N ALA A 97 6.09 0.72 6.22
CA ALA A 97 5.29 -0.48 6.49
C ALA A 97 6.18 -1.74 6.53
N GLY A 98 7.10 -1.89 5.59
CA GLY A 98 8.08 -3.00 5.58
C GLY A 98 9.08 -2.94 6.73
N ALA A 99 9.36 -1.77 7.31
CA ALA A 99 10.24 -1.67 8.47
C ALA A 99 9.58 -2.22 9.75
N ILE A 100 8.24 -2.26 9.81
CA ILE A 100 7.47 -2.82 10.93
C ILE A 100 7.69 -4.34 11.04
N ASP A 101 8.13 -5.00 9.96
CA ASP A 101 8.40 -6.44 9.94
C ASP A 101 9.43 -6.90 10.97
N ILE A 102 10.26 -5.99 11.48
CA ILE A 102 11.26 -6.29 12.52
C ILE A 102 10.61 -6.85 13.78
N LYS A 103 9.39 -6.41 14.09
CA LYS A 103 8.60 -6.91 15.23
C LYS A 103 8.28 -8.39 15.03
N TRP A 104 7.87 -8.79 13.83
CA TRP A 104 7.51 -10.17 13.53
C TRP A 104 8.71 -11.11 13.55
N ILE A 105 9.89 -10.63 13.15
CA ILE A 105 11.14 -11.38 13.31
C ILE A 105 11.48 -11.58 14.78
N TYR A 106 11.40 -10.53 15.58
CA TYR A 106 11.73 -10.60 17.01
C TYR A 106 10.81 -11.58 17.76
N GLU A 107 9.52 -11.58 17.43
CA GLU A 107 8.53 -12.44 18.10
C GLU A 107 8.39 -13.83 17.47
N GLY A 108 8.91 -14.03 16.25
CA GLY A 108 8.79 -15.30 15.51
C GLY A 108 7.36 -15.67 15.12
N LYS A 109 6.42 -14.74 15.23
CA LYS A 109 4.99 -14.93 14.95
C LYS A 109 4.35 -13.63 14.48
N VAL A 110 3.35 -13.75 13.61
CA VAL A 110 2.50 -12.65 13.12
C VAL A 110 1.11 -12.87 13.65
N TYR A 111 0.50 -11.84 14.22
CA TYR A 111 -0.84 -11.93 14.79
C TYR A 111 -1.65 -10.70 14.47
N VAL A 112 -2.97 -10.89 14.42
CA VAL A 112 -3.93 -9.83 14.15
C VAL A 112 -4.01 -8.87 15.34
N GLY A 113 -4.11 -7.58 15.05
CA GLY A 113 -4.17 -6.53 16.06
C GLY A 113 -3.86 -5.15 15.49
N PRO A 114 -3.78 -4.11 16.33
CA PRO A 114 -3.59 -2.73 15.85
C PRO A 114 -2.28 -2.54 15.08
N TYR A 115 -1.23 -3.29 15.42
CA TYR A 115 0.05 -3.28 14.68
C TYR A 115 -0.10 -3.88 13.28
N CYS A 116 -0.78 -5.02 13.17
CA CYS A 116 -1.06 -5.73 11.92
C CYS A 116 -1.91 -4.86 10.98
N THR A 117 -2.95 -4.25 11.54
CA THR A 117 -3.84 -3.32 10.83
C THR A 117 -3.07 -2.10 10.35
N ALA A 118 -2.29 -1.44 11.22
CA ALA A 118 -1.52 -0.25 10.82
C ALA A 118 -0.53 -0.57 9.70
N GLN A 119 0.20 -1.69 9.81
CA GLN A 119 1.13 -2.13 8.78
C GLN A 119 0.42 -2.41 7.45
N GLY A 120 -0.65 -3.21 7.47
CA GLY A 120 -1.40 -3.55 6.27
C GLY A 120 -1.95 -2.30 5.57
N SER A 121 -2.50 -1.36 6.34
CA SER A 121 -3.03 -0.09 5.79
C SER A 121 -1.92 0.75 5.17
N MET A 122 -0.75 0.85 5.81
CA MET A 122 0.37 1.61 5.25
C MET A 122 0.91 0.97 3.96
N HIS A 123 0.95 -0.37 3.89
CA HIS A 123 1.36 -1.09 2.68
C HIS A 123 0.38 -0.83 1.54
N GLU A 124 -0.92 -0.94 1.82
CA GLU A 124 -1.97 -0.68 0.83
C GLU A 124 -1.95 0.79 0.32
N ILE A 125 -1.83 1.78 1.22
CA ILE A 125 -1.70 3.20 0.84
C ILE A 125 -0.48 3.42 -0.04
N GLY A 126 0.66 2.83 0.34
CA GLY A 126 1.92 2.96 -0.37
C GLY A 126 1.86 2.38 -1.78
N GLU A 127 1.46 1.12 -1.93
CA GLU A 127 1.38 0.44 -3.22
C GLU A 127 0.36 1.07 -4.16
N ALA A 128 -0.87 1.31 -3.67
CA ALA A 128 -1.92 1.93 -4.49
C ALA A 128 -1.53 3.36 -4.90
N GLY A 129 -0.95 4.12 -3.98
CA GLY A 129 -0.47 5.48 -4.24
C GLY A 129 0.64 5.51 -5.30
N ILE A 130 1.63 4.62 -5.23
CA ILE A 130 2.69 4.50 -6.24
C ILE A 130 2.10 4.14 -7.61
N ALA A 131 1.21 3.13 -7.66
CA ALA A 131 0.62 2.67 -8.91
C ALA A 131 -0.18 3.77 -9.62
N ILE A 132 -1.06 4.46 -8.88
CA ILE A 132 -1.89 5.54 -9.43
C ILE A 132 -1.03 6.74 -9.83
N THR A 133 -0.04 7.12 -9.01
CA THR A 133 0.85 8.23 -9.34
C THR A 133 1.67 7.94 -10.61
N THR A 134 2.15 6.70 -10.76
CA THR A 134 2.88 6.26 -11.96
C THR A 134 1.99 6.33 -13.20
N LEU A 135 0.74 5.85 -13.11
CA LEU A 135 -0.23 5.96 -14.20
C LEU A 135 -0.50 7.42 -14.59
N VAL A 136 -0.61 8.32 -13.61
CA VAL A 136 -0.77 9.76 -13.87
C VAL A 136 0.44 10.34 -14.61
N ILE A 137 1.66 9.96 -14.21
CA ILE A 137 2.90 10.37 -14.90
C ILE A 137 2.92 9.84 -16.33
N ASP A 138 2.55 8.58 -16.55
CA ASP A 138 2.53 7.96 -17.88
C ASP A 138 1.50 8.64 -18.80
N VAL A 139 0.29 8.89 -18.31
CA VAL A 139 -0.75 9.62 -19.07
C VAL A 139 -0.29 11.04 -19.36
N HIS A 140 0.31 11.72 -18.38
CA HIS A 140 0.81 13.08 -18.56
C HIS A 140 1.91 13.15 -19.63
N THR A 141 2.90 12.26 -19.56
CA THR A 141 4.02 12.20 -20.51
C THR A 141 3.55 11.79 -21.91
N PHE A 142 2.65 10.80 -22.02
CA PHE A 142 2.04 10.41 -23.28
C PHE A 142 1.30 11.58 -23.93
N CYS A 143 0.46 12.28 -23.16
CA CYS A 143 -0.28 13.45 -23.64
C CYS A 143 0.66 14.58 -24.07
N ALA A 144 1.73 14.83 -23.31
CA ALA A 144 2.71 15.86 -23.63
C ALA A 144 3.45 15.57 -24.96
N ILE A 145 3.79 14.31 -25.21
CA ILE A 145 4.49 13.90 -26.43
C ILE A 145 3.55 13.94 -27.65
N TRP A 146 2.30 13.47 -27.52
CA TRP A 146 1.37 13.35 -28.64
C TRP A 146 0.64 14.66 -28.98
N TRP A 147 0.26 15.44 -27.97
CA TRP A 147 -0.56 16.64 -28.17
C TRP A 147 0.19 17.97 -28.06
N GLN A 148 1.53 17.96 -27.91
CA GLN A 148 2.58 19.02 -27.89
C GLN A 148 2.21 20.51 -27.68
N LYS A 149 1.08 21.00 -28.20
CA LYS A 149 0.56 22.37 -28.10
C LYS A 149 -0.61 22.60 -27.14
N ILE A 150 -1.30 21.58 -26.65
CA ILE A 150 -2.60 21.76 -25.95
C ILE A 150 -2.55 21.53 -24.42
N TYR A 151 -1.44 21.05 -23.85
CA TYR A 151 -1.43 20.73 -22.42
C TYR A 151 -0.98 21.93 -21.57
N PRO A 152 -1.90 22.69 -20.92
CA PRO A 152 -1.50 23.69 -19.95
C PRO A 152 -0.86 22.98 -18.76
N SER A 153 0.46 23.07 -18.63
CA SER A 153 1.26 22.53 -17.52
C SER A 153 1.04 23.31 -16.22
N SER A 154 -0.22 23.44 -15.79
CA SER A 154 -0.57 24.16 -14.58
C SER A 154 -0.23 23.31 -13.37
N VAL A 155 0.72 23.79 -12.56
CA VAL A 155 1.08 23.18 -11.27
C VAL A 155 -0.16 23.00 -10.38
N ARG A 156 -1.14 23.91 -10.45
CA ARG A 156 -2.40 23.79 -9.69
C ARG A 156 -3.17 22.53 -10.06
N ALA A 157 -3.25 22.20 -11.35
CA ALA A 157 -3.95 20.99 -11.80
C ALA A 157 -3.22 19.73 -11.31
N ALA A 158 -1.88 19.70 -11.39
CA ALA A 158 -1.09 18.61 -10.85
C ALA A 158 -1.28 18.44 -9.33
N THR A 159 -1.30 19.55 -8.57
CA THR A 159 -1.56 19.51 -7.12
C THR A 159 -2.95 18.97 -6.80
N ILE A 160 -3.98 19.37 -7.55
CA ILE A 160 -5.35 18.85 -7.37
C ILE A 160 -5.39 17.34 -7.65
N ILE A 161 -4.84 16.90 -8.79
CA ILE A 161 -4.81 15.48 -9.16
C ILE A 161 -4.12 14.66 -8.07
N MET A 162 -2.94 15.09 -7.62
CA MET A 162 -2.22 14.38 -6.56
C MET A 162 -2.94 14.41 -5.21
N SER A 163 -3.62 15.51 -4.88
CA SER A 163 -4.44 15.57 -3.67
C SER A 163 -5.60 14.57 -3.73
N CYS A 164 -6.23 14.41 -4.90
CA CYS A 164 -7.23 13.38 -5.13
C CYS A 164 -6.64 11.96 -5.04
N THR A 165 -5.44 11.73 -5.56
CA THR A 165 -4.74 10.44 -5.43
C THR A 165 -4.47 10.08 -3.97
N TRP A 166 -3.96 11.02 -3.18
CA TRP A 166 -3.78 10.83 -1.73
C TRP A 166 -5.10 10.55 -1.02
N ALA A 167 -6.14 11.32 -1.32
CA ALA A 167 -7.46 11.09 -0.74
C ALA A 167 -7.98 9.68 -1.08
N PHE A 168 -7.90 9.26 -2.34
CA PHE A 168 -8.33 7.93 -2.77
C PHE A 168 -7.51 6.82 -2.10
N ALA A 169 -6.18 6.93 -2.09
CA ALA A 169 -5.28 5.96 -1.48
C ALA A 169 -5.53 5.80 0.03
N CYS A 170 -5.85 6.89 0.74
CA CYS A 170 -6.16 6.84 2.17
C CYS A 170 -7.60 6.39 2.46
N LEU A 171 -8.57 6.81 1.67
CA LEU A 171 -9.99 6.54 1.94
C LEU A 171 -10.32 5.05 1.93
N PHE A 172 -9.77 4.30 0.97
CA PHE A 172 -10.05 2.88 0.84
C PHE A 172 -9.67 2.07 2.11
N PRO A 173 -8.42 2.11 2.60
CA PRO A 173 -8.03 1.41 3.83
C PRO A 173 -8.77 1.94 5.06
N ILE A 174 -8.98 3.26 5.17
CA ILE A 174 -9.72 3.85 6.31
C ILE A 174 -11.15 3.32 6.38
N ILE A 175 -11.86 3.26 5.25
CA ILE A 175 -13.23 2.74 5.21
C ILE A 175 -13.25 1.27 5.62
N ASN A 176 -12.31 0.45 5.12
CA ASN A 176 -12.24 -0.96 5.47
C ASN A 176 -11.98 -1.17 6.97
N VAL A 177 -11.05 -0.42 7.56
CA VAL A 177 -10.78 -0.46 9.01
C VAL A 177 -12.00 -0.04 9.84
N ILE A 178 -12.73 0.99 9.42
CA ILE A 178 -13.94 1.45 10.11
C ILE A 178 -15.07 0.42 10.02
N VAL A 179 -15.25 -0.20 8.86
CA VAL A 179 -16.29 -1.21 8.64
C VAL A 179 -15.99 -2.47 9.45
N SER A 180 -14.74 -2.93 9.44
CA SER A 180 -14.33 -4.13 10.19
C SER A 180 -14.42 -3.93 11.70
N ALA A 181 -14.11 -2.72 12.20
CA ALA A 181 -14.29 -2.38 13.61
C ALA A 181 -15.76 -2.48 14.07
N ARG A 182 -16.73 -2.43 13.16
CA ARG A 182 -18.16 -2.57 13.47
C ARG A 182 -18.67 -4.01 13.44
N SER A 183 -18.01 -4.90 12.70
CA SER A 183 -18.47 -6.28 12.51
C SER A 183 -17.81 -7.29 13.44
N ASP A 184 -16.92 -6.86 14.33
CA ASP A 184 -16.08 -7.72 15.20
C ASP A 184 -15.31 -8.80 14.41
N GLN A 185 -15.09 -8.53 13.11
CA GLN A 185 -14.32 -9.35 12.20
C GLN A 185 -13.11 -8.55 11.73
N TYR A 186 -11.96 -9.19 11.70
CA TYR A 186 -10.71 -8.54 11.31
C TYR A 186 -10.60 -8.49 9.79
N TRP A 187 -10.33 -7.30 9.25
CA TRP A 187 -10.15 -7.08 7.81
C TRP A 187 -8.78 -7.56 7.31
N ASP A 188 -7.80 -7.58 8.21
CA ASP A 188 -6.44 -8.02 8.01
C ASP A 188 -6.29 -9.49 8.39
N SER A 189 -5.52 -10.24 7.60
CA SER A 189 -5.15 -11.61 7.94
C SER A 189 -3.63 -11.77 7.87
N PRO A 190 -3.02 -12.54 8.78
CA PRO A 190 -1.62 -12.92 8.71
C PRO A 190 -1.38 -13.62 7.38
N THR A 191 -0.63 -12.96 6.51
CA THR A 191 0.00 -13.61 5.37
C THR A 191 1.36 -14.12 5.90
N PRO A 192 1.98 -15.15 5.31
CA PRO A 192 3.03 -15.89 6.00
C PRO A 192 4.28 -15.07 6.41
N SER A 193 4.43 -13.86 5.89
CA SER A 193 5.55 -12.95 6.15
C SER A 193 5.17 -11.56 6.68
N TRP A 194 3.91 -11.13 6.57
CA TRP A 194 3.42 -9.82 7.03
C TRP A 194 1.89 -9.78 7.08
N CYS A 195 1.35 -8.66 7.58
CA CYS A 195 -0.08 -8.40 7.58
C CYS A 195 -0.53 -7.75 6.27
N TRP A 196 -1.53 -8.35 5.64
CA TRP A 196 -2.11 -7.85 4.40
C TRP A 196 -3.64 -7.88 4.52
N VAL A 197 -4.32 -7.09 3.67
CA VAL A 197 -5.78 -7.15 3.52
C VAL A 197 -6.17 -8.61 3.30
N SER A 198 -7.06 -9.15 4.13
CA SER A 198 -7.52 -10.53 3.97
C SER A 198 -8.12 -10.73 2.58
N GLY A 199 -7.58 -11.68 1.82
CA GLY A 199 -8.04 -11.98 0.46
C GLY A 199 -9.52 -12.38 0.41
N ARG A 200 -10.11 -12.81 1.53
CA ARG A 200 -11.54 -13.10 1.66
C ARG A 200 -12.40 -11.86 1.40
N TYR A 201 -12.05 -10.67 1.90
CA TYR A 201 -12.86 -9.48 1.65
C TYR A 201 -12.69 -8.90 0.23
N MET A 202 -11.49 -8.94 -0.35
CA MET A 202 -11.31 -8.45 -1.74
C MET A 202 -11.96 -9.37 -2.76
N ILE A 203 -11.72 -10.68 -2.69
CA ILE A 203 -12.27 -11.62 -3.66
C ILE A 203 -13.78 -11.76 -3.46
N GLN A 204 -14.27 -11.81 -2.23
CA GLN A 204 -15.70 -11.93 -1.99
C GLN A 204 -16.46 -10.66 -2.41
N ARG A 205 -15.93 -9.45 -2.15
CA ARG A 205 -16.56 -8.22 -2.64
C ARG A 205 -16.39 -8.00 -4.14
N MET A 206 -15.29 -8.43 -4.75
CA MET A 206 -15.14 -8.42 -6.20
C MET A 206 -16.05 -9.46 -6.86
N MET A 207 -16.18 -10.67 -6.31
CA MET A 207 -17.09 -11.69 -6.83
C MET A 207 -18.54 -11.31 -6.61
N GLU A 208 -18.92 -10.73 -5.46
CA GLU A 208 -20.25 -10.19 -5.20
C GLU A 208 -20.57 -8.99 -6.11
N ALA A 209 -19.59 -8.10 -6.35
CA ALA A 209 -19.75 -7.01 -7.30
C ALA A 209 -19.87 -7.55 -8.73
N ILE A 210 -19.02 -8.50 -9.15
CA ILE A 210 -19.09 -9.14 -10.47
C ILE A 210 -20.42 -9.86 -10.64
N SER A 211 -20.91 -10.59 -9.64
CA SER A 211 -22.21 -11.27 -9.71
C SER A 211 -23.34 -10.25 -9.86
N HIS A 212 -23.30 -9.15 -9.11
CA HIS A 212 -24.30 -8.10 -9.22
C HIS A 212 -24.24 -7.38 -10.59
N TRP A 213 -23.04 -7.11 -11.11
CA TRP A 213 -22.84 -6.57 -12.46
C TRP A 213 -23.29 -7.54 -13.56
N THR A 214 -23.10 -8.85 -13.40
CA THR A 214 -23.61 -9.85 -14.36
C THR A 214 -25.13 -9.97 -14.31
N ASP A 215 -25.75 -9.77 -13.14
CA ASP A 215 -27.21 -9.77 -13.00
C ASP A 215 -27.84 -8.53 -13.67
N ASP A 216 -27.21 -7.35 -13.56
CA ASP A 216 -27.67 -6.13 -14.24
C ASP A 216 -27.49 -6.18 -15.77
N ILE A 217 -26.45 -6.86 -16.26
CA ILE A 217 -26.24 -7.08 -17.72
C ILE A 217 -27.19 -8.19 -18.24
N GLY A 218 -27.48 -9.21 -17.41
CA GLY A 218 -28.44 -10.28 -17.72
C GLY A 218 -29.90 -9.82 -17.69
N GLY A 219 -30.22 -8.80 -16.90
CA GLY A 219 -31.58 -8.25 -16.75
C GLY A 219 -32.07 -7.37 -17.90
N SER A 220 -31.18 -6.89 -18.78
CA SER A 220 -31.57 -6.04 -19.93
C SER A 220 -31.76 -6.81 -21.25
N SER A 221 -31.65 -8.15 -21.26
CA SER A 221 -31.80 -8.95 -22.49
C SER A 221 -33.01 -9.90 -22.50
N ALA A 222 -33.83 -9.93 -21.45
CA ALA A 222 -34.99 -10.85 -21.36
C ALA A 222 -36.31 -10.29 -21.93
N CYS A 223 -36.24 -9.39 -22.92
CA CYS A 223 -37.43 -8.78 -23.53
C CYS A 223 -37.36 -8.72 -25.06
N THR A 224 -37.04 -9.82 -25.74
CA THR A 224 -37.46 -10.07 -27.14
C THR A 224 -37.27 -11.56 -27.48
N LEU A 225 -38.31 -12.23 -28.02
CA LEU A 225 -38.36 -13.63 -28.48
C LEU A 225 -38.37 -14.65 -27.32
N PHE A 226 -39.49 -15.25 -26.90
CA PHE A 226 -40.61 -15.85 -27.62
C PHE A 226 -41.88 -15.84 -26.77
#